data_AF-A0A7Y6UI56-F1
#
_entry.id   AF-A0A7Y6UI56-F1
#
_cell.length_a   1.000
_cell.length_b   1.000
_cell.length_c   1.000
_cell.angle_alpha   90.00
_cell.angle_beta   90.00
_cell.angle_gamma   90.00
#
_symmetry.space_group_name_H-M   'P 1'
#
loop_
_entity.id
_entity.type
_entity.pdbx_description
1 polymer ?
#
loop_
_entity_poly.entity_id
_entity_poly.type
_entity_poly.pdbx_seq_one_letter_code
_entity_poly.pdbx_strand_id
1 'polypeptide(L)' 'MHTAGVTDVAFPESICHRCVYLRLVTSGKGSQFLMCRNPALPKYPPQPVRSCVGFTAKA' A
#
# COMPACT_ATOMS: atom_id res chain seq x y z
N MET A 1 11.76 -22.69 -10.55
CA MET A 1 12.90 -21.82 -10.22
C MET A 1 12.32 -20.49 -9.73
N HIS A 2 12.15 -20.32 -8.42
CA HIS A 2 11.67 -19.06 -7.84
C HIS A 2 12.88 -18.16 -7.59
N THR A 3 13.09 -17.14 -8.42
CA THR A 3 14.10 -16.12 -8.20
C THR A 3 13.59 -15.11 -7.18
N ALA A 4 14.19 -15.13 -5.99
CA ALA A 4 14.20 -14.02 -5.05
C ALA A 4 14.87 -12.81 -5.71
N GLY A 5 14.21 -11.64 -5.73
CA GLY A 5 14.85 -10.42 -6.23
C GLY A 5 13.97 -9.20 -6.47
N VAL A 6 12.66 -9.37 -6.61
CA VAL A 6 11.69 -8.25 -6.56
C VAL A 6 10.73 -8.59 -5.44
N THR A 7 10.73 -7.80 -4.37
CA THR A 7 9.58 -7.80 -3.47
C THR A 7 8.38 -7.43 -4.33
N ASP A 8 7.55 -8.41 -4.71
CA ASP A 8 6.28 -8.24 -5.41
C ASP A 8 5.33 -7.52 -4.44
N VAL A 9 5.59 -6.23 -4.23
CA VAL A 9 4.77 -5.39 -3.39
C VAL A 9 3.58 -4.96 -4.23
N ALA A 10 2.38 -5.18 -3.70
CA ALA A 10 1.16 -4.75 -4.37
C ALA A 10 1.26 -3.26 -4.71
N PHE A 11 1.06 -2.93 -5.98
CA PHE A 11 1.06 -1.55 -6.49
C PHE A 11 2.40 -0.82 -6.21
N PRO A 12 3.51 -1.20 -6.85
CA PRO A 12 4.84 -0.65 -6.55
C PRO A 12 4.93 0.86 -6.77
N GLU A 13 4.13 1.42 -7.68
CA GLU A 13 4.07 2.87 -7.95
C GLU A 13 3.16 3.65 -7.00
N SER A 14 2.52 2.99 -6.02
CA SER A 14 1.63 3.67 -5.08
C SER A 14 2.43 4.49 -4.07
N ILE A 15 2.10 5.78 -3.95
CA ILE A 15 2.72 6.66 -2.94
C ILE A 15 2.40 6.21 -1.50
N CYS A 16 1.39 5.34 -1.33
CA CYS A 16 0.98 4.81 -0.04
C CYS A 16 2.12 4.06 0.67
N HIS A 17 3.06 3.45 -0.05
CA HIS A 17 4.25 2.78 0.54
C HIS A 17 5.05 3.68 1.48
N ARG A 18 5.00 5.00 1.23
CA ARG A 18 5.71 6.04 1.99
C ARG A 18 4.82 6.79 2.98
N CYS A 19 3.54 6.41 3.12
CA CYS A 19 2.57 7.11 3.96
C CYS A 19 2.47 6.51 5.37
N VAL A 20 2.40 7.34 6.42
CA VAL A 20 2.24 6.89 7.83
C VAL A 20 0.96 6.08 8.06
N TYR A 21 -0.10 6.37 7.30
CA TYR A 21 -1.39 5.72 7.44
C TYR A 21 -1.44 4.34 6.78
N LEU A 22 -0.45 3.95 5.98
CA LEU A 22 -0.45 2.65 5.32
C LEU A 22 -0.44 1.52 6.35
N ARG A 23 -1.24 0.50 6.09
CA ARG A 23 -1.08 -0.86 6.59
C ARG A 23 -1.00 -1.81 5.40
N LEU A 24 0.09 -2.56 5.29
CA LEU A 24 0.19 -3.67 4.35
C LEU A 24 -0.53 -4.88 4.95
N VAL A 25 -1.49 -5.43 4.22
CA VAL A 25 -2.29 -6.58 4.65
C VAL A 25 -1.90 -7.77 3.78
N THR A 26 -1.46 -8.85 4.41
CA THR A 26 -1.17 -10.12 3.74
C THR A 26 -2.28 -11.11 4.04
N SER A 27 -2.91 -11.66 3.01
CA SER A 27 -3.91 -12.73 3.12
C SER A 27 -3.23 -14.05 3.45
N GLY A 28 -3.96 -15.00 4.05
CA GLY A 28 -3.48 -16.36 4.30
C GLY A 28 -3.05 -17.12 3.02
N LYS A 29 -3.45 -16.64 1.84
CA LYS A 29 -3.03 -17.18 0.52
C LYS A 29 -1.81 -16.46 -0.08
N GLY A 30 -1.19 -15.52 0.65
CA GLY A 30 0.00 -14.78 0.22
C GLY A 30 -0.26 -13.49 -0.57
N SER A 31 -1.50 -13.20 -0.97
CA SER A 31 -1.85 -11.93 -1.63
C SER A 31 -1.66 -10.72 -0.71
N GLN A 32 -1.12 -9.63 -1.24
CA GLN A 32 -0.87 -8.39 -0.49
C GLN A 32 -1.84 -7.27 -0.91
N PHE A 33 -2.25 -6.44 0.06
CA PHE A 33 -3.15 -5.29 -0.15
C PHE A 33 -2.67 -4.06 0.61
N LEU A 34 -2.87 -2.89 0.01
CA LEU A 34 -2.62 -1.61 0.66
C LEU A 34 -3.90 -1.11 1.32
N MET A 35 -3.89 -1.01 2.64
CA MET A 35 -5.02 -0.50 3.44
C MET A 35 -4.67 0.88 3.99
N CYS A 36 -5.53 1.87 3.72
CA CYS A 36 -5.46 3.18 4.35
C CYS A 36 -6.09 3.13 5.76
N ARG A 37 -5.38 3.67 6.76
CA ARG A 37 -5.89 3.82 8.14
C ARG A 37 -6.32 5.25 8.50
N ASN A 38 -6.27 6.19 7.55
CA ASN A 38 -6.78 7.54 7.79
C ASN A 38 -8.32 7.49 7.88
N PRO A 39 -8.94 7.87 9.01
CA PRO A 39 -10.38 7.74 9.20
C PRO A 39 -11.21 8.68 8.30
N ALA A 40 -10.61 9.73 7.76
CA ALA A 40 -11.27 10.68 6.87
C ALA A 40 -11.28 10.22 5.39
N LEU A 41 -10.63 9.10 5.06
CA LEU A 41 -10.49 8.60 3.69
C LEU A 41 -11.02 7.16 3.56
N PRO A 42 -11.43 6.74 2.35
CA PRO A 42 -11.77 5.35 2.09
C PRO A 42 -10.61 4.41 2.46
N LYS A 43 -10.95 3.29 3.10
CA LYS A 43 -9.99 2.25 3.52
C LYS A 43 -9.23 1.64 2.33
N TYR A 44 -9.89 1.54 1.17
CA TYR A 44 -9.33 1.01 -0.08
C TYR A 44 -9.64 1.96 -1.23
N PRO A 45 -8.86 3.04 -1.42
CA PRO A 45 -9.00 3.90 -2.59
C PRO A 45 -8.57 3.16 -3.87
N PRO A 46 -8.97 3.63 -5.07
CA PRO A 46 -8.48 3.08 -6.34
C PRO A 46 -6.95 2.99 -6.37
N GLN A 47 -6.43 1.82 -6.73
CA GLN A 47 -4.99 1.54 -6.78
C GLN A 47 -4.49 1.48 -8.23
N PRO A 48 -3.25 1.92 -8.52
CA PRO A 48 -2.29 2.51 -7.59
C PRO A 48 -2.65 3.96 -7.21
N VAL A 49 -2.46 4.31 -5.94
CA VAL A 49 -2.63 5.70 -5.50
C VAL A 49 -1.40 6.50 -5.90
N ARG A 50 -1.54 7.36 -6.90
CA ARG A 50 -0.46 8.26 -7.38
C ARG A 50 -0.48 9.63 -6.71
N SER A 51 -1.63 10.02 -6.18
CA SER A 51 -1.87 11.31 -5.48
C SER A 51 -2.90 11.08 -4.38
N CYS A 52 -2.72 11.73 -3.23
CA CYS A 52 -3.63 11.61 -2.09
C CYS A 52 -3.59 12.88 -1.23
N VAL A 53 -4.74 13.49 -1.00
CA VAL A 53 -4.88 14.70 -0.17
C VAL A 53 -4.55 14.47 1.30
N GLY A 54 -4.69 13.23 1.79
CA GLY A 54 -4.34 12.85 3.17
C GLY A 54 -2.98 12.17 3.28
N PHE A 55 -2.11 12.33 2.29
CA PHE A 55 -0.76 11.78 2.34
C PHE A 55 0.06 12.47 3.43
N THR A 56 0.73 11.67 4.27
CA THR A 56 1.69 12.16 5.24
C THR A 56 2.88 11.20 5.22
N ALA A 57 4.06 11.72 4.88
CA ALA A 57 5.26 10.90 4.74
C ALA A 57 5.66 10.28 6.09
N LYS A 58 6.11 9.02 6.06
CA LYS A 58 6.84 8.41 7.18
C LYS A 58 8.13 9.22 7.41
N ALA A 59 8.46 9.47 8.68
CA ALA A 59 9.76 10.00 9.07
C ALA A 59 10.87 8.95 8.82
#